data_AF-A0A642UUV7-F1
#
_entry.id   AF-A0A642UUV7-F1
#
_cell.length_a   1.000
_cell.length_b   1.000
_cell.length_c   1.000
_cell.angle_alpha   90.00
_cell.angle_beta   90.00
_cell.angle_gamma   90.00
#
_symmetry.space_group_name_H-M   'P 1'
#
loop_
_entity.id
_entity.type
_entity.pdbx_description
1 polymer ?
#
loop_
_entity_poly.entity_id
_entity_poly.type
_entity_poly.pdbx_seq_one_letter_code
_entity_poly.pdbx_strand_id
1 'polypeptide(L)'
;MSFDNINLYALLGNDVEDSSVVDGSYPKEIVKKGTSSKKADVPPPSADPAKARNNKKKPTGNEAAARTKNTNRTKGGPSSTPSKHQKKPFDKHSRKNDDSKKKVRQGWGESTKAQAEGEVEGAKDAEIEIEKDAAAPAAPPKPQGKSLAEYFEELKVKQSGLEGSKAIREANEGSEKWTDAEKIEKQQEEFVSATAVKSTKQKAKKEKKFLDFDAVFADQSSRDDSKSFKGGKKSTGGKKNSKSNTSKPEVNDVNFPSL
;
A
#
# COMPACT_ATOMS: atom_id res chain seq x y z
N MET A 1 -40.37 45.67 -23.45
CA MET A 1 -39.80 44.87 -24.56
C MET A 1 -39.21 43.61 -23.97
N SER A 2 -39.97 42.52 -23.96
CA SER A 2 -39.44 41.19 -23.66
C SER A 2 -39.12 40.52 -24.99
N PHE A 3 -37.84 40.33 -25.26
CA PHE A 3 -37.36 39.49 -26.37
C PHE A 3 -37.42 38.05 -25.87
N ASP A 4 -38.62 37.47 -25.96
CA ASP A 4 -38.78 36.04 -25.75
C ASP A 4 -37.94 35.31 -26.80
N ASN A 5 -37.27 34.24 -26.37
CA ASN A 5 -36.37 33.40 -27.15
C ASN A 5 -37.08 32.79 -28.36
N ILE A 6 -37.22 33.57 -29.43
CA ILE A 6 -37.66 33.09 -30.73
C ILE A 6 -36.44 32.38 -31.34
N ASN A 7 -36.56 31.07 -31.49
CA ASN A 7 -35.59 30.27 -32.23
C ASN A 7 -35.50 30.83 -33.67
N LEU A 8 -34.46 31.60 -33.97
CA LEU A 8 -34.25 32.27 -35.26
C LEU A 8 -34.17 31.28 -36.44
N TYR A 9 -33.90 30.01 -36.15
CA TYR A 9 -33.86 28.94 -37.14
C TYR A 9 -35.24 28.40 -37.51
N ALA A 10 -36.31 28.74 -36.77
CA ALA A 10 -37.69 28.38 -37.13
C ALA A 10 -38.22 29.16 -38.34
N LEU A 11 -37.58 30.27 -38.73
CA LEU A 11 -37.91 31.05 -39.93
C LEU A 11 -37.33 30.46 -41.22
N LEU A 12 -36.39 29.51 -41.09
CA LEU A 12 -35.78 28.81 -42.22
C LEU A 12 -36.60 27.53 -42.44
N GLY A 13 -37.70 27.65 -43.19
CA GLY A 13 -38.77 26.65 -43.40
C GLY A 13 -38.35 25.29 -43.98
N ASN A 14 -37.53 24.56 -43.23
CA ASN A 14 -37.20 23.15 -43.41
C ASN A 14 -37.58 22.37 -42.14
N ASP A 15 -38.72 22.69 -41.53
CA ASP A 15 -39.36 21.76 -40.60
C ASP A 15 -39.99 20.63 -41.42
N VAL A 16 -39.88 19.41 -40.93
CA VAL A 16 -40.16 18.18 -41.68
C VAL A 16 -41.66 18.08 -41.96
N GLU A 17 -42.11 18.46 -43.16
CA GLU A 17 -43.54 18.44 -43.54
C GLU A 17 -44.15 17.03 -43.66
N ASP A 18 -43.33 15.97 -43.67
CA ASP A 18 -43.81 14.59 -43.63
C ASP A 18 -43.92 14.08 -42.19
N SER A 19 -44.89 14.60 -41.44
CA SER A 19 -45.43 13.92 -40.25
C SER A 19 -46.27 12.70 -40.68
N SER A 20 -45.62 11.76 -41.38
CA SER A 20 -46.19 10.52 -41.91
C SER A 20 -46.45 9.47 -40.81
N VAL A 21 -47.02 9.89 -39.69
CA VAL A 21 -47.62 8.99 -38.71
C VAL A 21 -49.05 9.46 -38.51
N VAL A 22 -49.87 9.17 -39.52
CA VAL A 22 -51.30 9.01 -39.29
C VAL A 22 -51.41 8.05 -38.11
N ASP A 23 -52.08 8.46 -37.03
CA ASP A 23 -52.36 7.66 -35.84
C ASP A 23 -53.16 6.41 -36.22
N GLY A 24 -52.45 5.44 -36.79
CA GLY A 24 -52.96 4.15 -37.17
C GLY A 24 -53.22 3.40 -35.88
N SER A 25 -54.47 3.41 -35.43
CA SER A 25 -54.96 2.46 -34.42
C SER A 25 -54.38 1.09 -34.73
N TYR A 26 -53.92 0.39 -33.67
CA TYR A 26 -53.43 -0.98 -33.80
C TYR A 26 -54.39 -1.81 -34.67
N PRO A 27 -53.85 -2.69 -35.53
CA PRO A 27 -54.68 -3.51 -36.40
C PRO A 27 -55.68 -4.32 -35.54
N LYS A 28 -56.88 -4.51 -36.07
CA LYS A 28 -57.92 -5.32 -35.40
C LYS A 28 -57.39 -6.73 -35.13
N GLU A 29 -57.68 -7.26 -33.95
CA GLU A 29 -57.29 -8.61 -33.56
C GLU A 29 -58.02 -9.67 -34.41
N ILE A 30 -57.27 -10.43 -35.20
CA ILE A 30 -57.80 -11.54 -36.01
C ILE A 30 -57.14 -12.83 -35.53
N VAL A 31 -57.90 -13.68 -34.83
CA VAL A 31 -57.40 -14.95 -34.27
C VAL A 31 -57.65 -16.11 -35.23
N LYS A 32 -56.58 -16.75 -35.71
CA LYS A 32 -56.68 -17.95 -36.55
C LYS A 32 -57.26 -19.12 -35.75
N LYS A 33 -58.40 -19.65 -36.20
CA LYS A 33 -58.97 -20.90 -35.66
C LYS A 33 -58.14 -22.11 -36.13
N GLY A 34 -57.72 -22.94 -35.17
CA GLY A 34 -57.06 -24.22 -35.44
C GLY A 34 -58.09 -25.33 -35.65
N THR A 35 -57.80 -26.27 -36.55
CA THR A 35 -58.63 -27.45 -36.82
C THR A 35 -58.26 -28.66 -35.95
N SER A 36 -57.34 -28.48 -34.99
CA SER A 36 -56.87 -29.54 -34.10
C SER A 36 -57.98 -29.97 -33.14
N SER A 37 -58.19 -31.29 -33.06
CA SER A 37 -59.09 -31.91 -32.07
C SER A 37 -58.50 -31.95 -30.66
N LYS A 38 -57.22 -31.60 -30.48
CA LYS A 38 -56.50 -31.76 -29.20
C LYS A 38 -56.87 -30.62 -28.27
N LYS A 39 -57.24 -30.98 -27.04
CA LYS A 39 -57.66 -30.05 -25.97
C LYS A 39 -56.68 -30.00 -24.79
N ALA A 40 -55.75 -30.95 -24.73
CA ALA A 40 -54.73 -31.00 -23.70
C ALA A 40 -53.58 -30.04 -24.05
N ASP A 41 -53.15 -29.25 -23.06
CA ASP A 41 -51.95 -28.40 -23.15
C ASP A 41 -50.70 -29.23 -22.84
N VAL A 42 -50.44 -30.21 -23.70
CA VAL A 42 -49.29 -31.10 -23.60
C VAL A 42 -48.52 -31.00 -24.91
N PRO A 43 -47.18 -30.84 -24.86
CA PRO A 43 -46.38 -30.81 -26.07
C PRO A 43 -46.58 -32.11 -26.86
N PRO A 44 -46.54 -32.07 -28.20
CA PRO A 44 -46.69 -33.28 -29.01
C PRO A 44 -45.57 -34.27 -28.70
N PRO A 45 -45.78 -35.58 -28.95
CA PRO A 45 -44.76 -36.60 -28.69
C PRO A 45 -43.48 -36.40 -29.51
N SER A 46 -43.52 -35.60 -30.58
CA SER A 46 -42.35 -35.22 -31.38
C SER A 46 -41.42 -34.22 -30.68
N ALA A 47 -41.86 -33.56 -29.60
CA ALA A 47 -41.10 -32.60 -28.81
C ALA A 47 -40.22 -33.29 -27.75
N ASP A 48 -39.59 -34.41 -28.11
CA ASP A 48 -38.70 -35.18 -27.24
C ASP A 48 -37.32 -34.50 -27.12
N PRO A 49 -36.86 -34.11 -25.91
CA PRO A 49 -35.55 -33.53 -25.71
C PRO A 49 -34.40 -34.49 -26.06
N ALA A 50 -34.61 -35.82 -26.04
CA ALA A 50 -33.60 -36.80 -26.44
C ALA A 50 -33.27 -36.72 -27.95
N LYS A 51 -34.17 -36.15 -28.76
CA LYS A 51 -33.94 -35.89 -30.18
C LYS A 51 -33.08 -34.64 -30.44
N ALA A 52 -32.65 -33.92 -29.40
CA ALA A 52 -31.80 -32.75 -29.56
C ALA A 52 -30.43 -33.11 -30.15
N ARG A 53 -29.98 -32.34 -31.13
CA ARG A 53 -28.67 -32.54 -31.75
C ARG A 53 -27.56 -31.97 -30.85
N ASN A 54 -26.85 -32.84 -30.14
CA ASN A 54 -25.79 -32.50 -29.17
C ASN A 54 -24.77 -31.47 -29.70
N ASN A 55 -24.35 -31.61 -30.96
CA ASN A 55 -23.39 -30.71 -31.62
C ASN A 55 -24.03 -29.90 -32.75
N LYS A 56 -25.16 -29.24 -32.47
CA LYS A 56 -25.71 -28.24 -33.40
C LYS A 56 -24.69 -27.12 -33.59
N LYS A 57 -24.34 -26.80 -34.85
CA LYS A 57 -23.47 -25.66 -35.20
C LYS A 57 -23.98 -24.39 -34.49
N LYS A 58 -23.18 -23.87 -33.56
CA LYS A 58 -23.44 -22.62 -32.84
C LYS A 58 -22.63 -21.50 -33.50
N PRO A 59 -23.13 -20.25 -33.51
CA PRO A 59 -22.28 -19.13 -33.87
C PRO A 59 -21.05 -19.09 -32.95
N THR A 60 -19.90 -18.67 -33.47
CA THR A 60 -18.62 -18.57 -32.74
C THR A 60 -18.06 -17.15 -32.87
N GLY A 61 -17.04 -16.82 -32.06
CA GLY A 61 -16.36 -15.51 -32.10
C GLY A 61 -17.29 -14.34 -31.78
N ASN A 62 -17.12 -13.24 -32.49
CA ASN A 62 -17.86 -11.99 -32.26
C ASN A 62 -19.36 -12.14 -32.54
N GLU A 63 -19.73 -12.95 -33.54
CA GLU A 63 -21.14 -13.24 -33.86
C GLU A 63 -21.84 -13.96 -32.70
N ALA A 64 -21.12 -14.86 -32.02
CA ALA A 64 -21.64 -15.49 -30.81
C ALA A 64 -21.84 -14.46 -29.70
N ALA A 65 -20.85 -13.61 -29.46
CA ALA A 65 -20.91 -12.62 -28.38
C ALA A 65 -22.12 -11.68 -28.52
N ALA A 66 -22.41 -11.20 -29.73
CA ALA A 66 -23.58 -10.35 -29.99
C ALA A 66 -24.92 -11.09 -29.85
N ARG A 67 -24.98 -12.38 -30.23
CA ARG A 67 -26.21 -13.20 -30.13
C ARG A 67 -26.45 -13.80 -28.75
N THR A 68 -25.42 -13.92 -27.91
CA THR A 68 -25.57 -14.48 -26.56
C THR A 68 -26.36 -13.53 -25.67
N LYS A 69 -27.47 -14.02 -25.11
CA LYS A 69 -28.33 -13.25 -24.21
C LYS A 69 -27.76 -13.34 -22.80
N ASN A 70 -27.18 -12.24 -22.33
CA ASN A 70 -26.64 -12.17 -20.97
C ASN A 70 -27.73 -11.76 -19.97
N THR A 71 -27.91 -12.53 -18.90
CA THR A 71 -28.88 -12.28 -17.83
C THR A 71 -28.25 -11.82 -16.51
N ASN A 72 -26.97 -11.45 -16.51
CA ASN A 72 -26.26 -11.06 -15.28
C ASN A 72 -26.90 -9.88 -14.54
N ARG A 73 -27.60 -8.98 -15.25
CA ARG A 73 -28.22 -7.79 -14.65
C ARG A 73 -29.33 -8.12 -13.65
N THR A 74 -30.06 -9.21 -13.88
CA THR A 74 -31.19 -9.67 -13.05
C THR A 74 -30.76 -10.73 -12.03
N LYS A 75 -29.53 -11.23 -12.09
CA LYS A 75 -29.00 -12.18 -11.11
C LYS A 75 -28.50 -11.43 -9.87
N GLY A 76 -28.88 -11.93 -8.70
CA GLY A 76 -28.33 -11.45 -7.43
C GLY A 76 -26.81 -11.62 -7.38
N GLY A 77 -26.12 -10.67 -6.75
CA GLY A 77 -24.68 -10.78 -6.50
C GLY A 77 -24.36 -11.96 -5.57
N PRO A 78 -23.15 -12.54 -5.66
CA PRO A 78 -22.76 -13.64 -4.78
C PRO A 78 -22.68 -13.17 -3.32
N SER A 79 -23.07 -14.03 -2.37
CA SER A 79 -23.06 -13.74 -0.93
C SER A 79 -21.67 -13.44 -0.35
N SER A 80 -20.60 -13.78 -1.07
CA SER A 80 -19.21 -13.66 -0.61
C SER A 80 -18.57 -12.30 -0.93
N THR A 81 -19.32 -11.29 -1.34
CA THR A 81 -18.77 -9.94 -1.50
C THR A 81 -18.65 -9.28 -0.12
N PRO A 82 -17.44 -9.11 0.44
CA PRO A 82 -17.31 -8.50 1.75
C PRO A 82 -17.81 -7.06 1.68
N SER A 83 -18.75 -6.71 2.56
CA SER A 83 -19.17 -5.31 2.75
C SER A 83 -17.95 -4.49 3.16
N LYS A 84 -17.68 -3.41 2.41
CA LYS A 84 -16.46 -2.60 2.51
C LYS A 84 -16.37 -1.77 3.81
N HIS A 85 -17.34 -1.90 4.72
CA HIS A 85 -17.36 -1.16 5.97
C HIS A 85 -17.95 -1.99 7.11
N GLN A 86 -17.09 -2.61 7.89
CA GLN A 86 -17.45 -3.02 9.25
C GLN A 86 -17.10 -1.89 10.19
N LYS A 87 -18.13 -1.20 10.72
CA LYS A 87 -17.94 -0.25 11.83
C LYS A 87 -17.26 -1.01 12.96
N LYS A 88 -16.17 -0.47 13.50
CA LYS A 88 -15.48 -1.05 14.66
C LYS A 88 -16.16 -0.53 15.94
N PRO A 89 -17.05 -1.30 16.59
CA PRO A 89 -17.79 -0.81 17.75
C PRO A 89 -16.89 -0.47 18.96
N PHE A 90 -15.67 -1.02 18.98
CA PHE A 90 -14.74 -0.89 20.11
C PHE A 90 -13.51 -0.03 19.79
N ASP A 91 -13.59 0.89 18.81
CA ASP A 91 -12.43 1.69 18.40
C ASP A 91 -11.91 2.62 19.51
N LYS A 92 -12.81 3.20 20.31
CA LYS A 92 -12.45 4.02 21.48
C LYS A 92 -12.08 3.21 22.72
N HIS A 93 -12.21 1.88 22.68
CA HIS A 93 -11.93 1.01 23.81
C HIS A 93 -10.54 0.43 23.63
N SER A 94 -9.58 0.92 24.43
CA SER A 94 -8.24 0.36 24.43
C SER A 94 -8.31 -1.15 24.75
N ARG A 95 -7.62 -1.96 23.95
CA ARG A 95 -7.43 -3.39 24.22
C ARG A 95 -6.29 -3.67 25.21
N LYS A 96 -5.64 -2.60 25.68
CA LYS A 96 -4.54 -2.62 26.64
C LYS A 96 -5.00 -1.96 27.93
N ASN A 97 -4.34 -2.30 29.04
CA ASN A 97 -4.62 -1.73 30.35
C ASN A 97 -4.20 -0.24 30.40
N ASP A 98 -4.93 0.55 31.18
CA ASP A 98 -4.67 1.97 31.39
C ASP A 98 -3.45 2.21 32.31
N ASP A 99 -2.78 3.35 32.12
CA ASP A 99 -1.69 3.80 32.99
C ASP A 99 -2.19 4.26 34.37
N SER A 100 -1.31 4.22 35.38
CA SER A 100 -1.64 4.71 36.73
C SER A 100 -1.56 6.24 36.85
N LYS A 101 -2.44 6.82 37.67
CA LYS A 101 -2.48 8.28 37.93
C LYS A 101 -1.14 8.84 38.41
N LYS A 102 -0.40 8.08 39.24
CA LYS A 102 0.92 8.47 39.72
C LYS A 102 1.92 8.64 38.57
N LYS A 103 1.94 7.68 37.63
CA LYS A 103 2.84 7.74 36.46
C LYS A 103 2.54 8.95 35.58
N VAL A 104 1.26 9.24 35.37
CA VAL A 104 0.83 10.44 34.60
C VAL A 104 1.28 11.72 35.31
N ARG A 105 1.06 11.84 36.62
CA ARG A 105 1.45 13.03 37.41
C ARG A 105 2.96 13.25 37.48
N GLN A 106 3.75 12.19 37.53
CA GLN A 106 5.21 12.31 37.52
C GLN A 106 5.75 12.72 36.15
N GLY A 107 5.09 12.30 35.05
CA GLY A 107 5.51 12.66 33.70
C GLY A 107 5.07 14.06 33.25
N TRP A 108 3.90 14.52 33.71
CA TRP A 108 3.26 15.75 33.22
C TRP A 108 2.95 16.79 34.32
N GLY A 109 3.31 16.50 35.57
CA GLY A 109 2.96 17.32 36.73
C GLY A 109 1.54 17.08 37.25
N GLU A 110 1.25 17.59 38.44
CA GLU A 110 -0.09 17.64 39.05
C GLU A 110 -0.55 19.10 39.16
N SER A 111 -1.80 19.38 38.76
CA SER A 111 -2.27 20.75 38.51
C SER A 111 -2.31 21.67 39.73
N THR A 112 -2.46 21.16 40.95
CA THR A 112 -2.66 22.03 42.12
C THR A 112 -1.37 22.29 42.89
N LYS A 113 -0.61 21.24 43.20
CA LYS A 113 0.60 21.37 44.02
C LYS A 113 1.85 21.63 43.18
N ALA A 114 2.02 20.87 42.10
CA ALA A 114 3.22 20.99 41.27
C ALA A 114 3.20 22.24 40.39
N GLN A 115 2.05 22.86 40.15
CA GLN A 115 1.97 24.12 39.41
C GLN A 115 2.61 25.27 40.17
N ALA A 116 2.26 25.47 41.45
CA ALA A 116 2.82 26.56 42.24
C ALA A 116 4.34 26.37 42.48
N GLU A 117 4.77 25.13 42.74
CA GLU A 117 6.20 24.80 42.87
C GLU A 117 6.94 25.02 41.53
N GLY A 118 6.36 24.56 40.41
CA GLY A 118 6.94 24.73 39.08
C GLY A 118 6.98 26.18 38.58
N GLU A 119 6.02 27.02 38.95
CA GLU A 119 6.05 28.46 38.64
C GLU A 119 7.18 29.17 39.40
N VAL A 120 7.41 28.82 40.67
CA VAL A 120 8.52 29.38 41.47
C VAL A 120 9.87 28.90 40.97
N GLU A 121 10.00 27.61 40.63
CA GLU A 121 11.23 27.05 40.05
C GLU A 121 11.51 27.63 38.66
N GLY A 122 10.49 27.70 37.80
CA GLY A 122 10.63 28.30 36.47
C GLY A 122 10.98 29.79 36.51
N ALA A 123 10.46 30.55 37.49
CA ALA A 123 10.84 31.95 37.69
C ALA A 123 12.31 32.08 38.12
N LYS A 124 12.79 31.22 39.03
CA LYS A 124 14.20 31.17 39.43
C LYS A 124 15.11 30.77 38.28
N ASP A 125 14.70 29.80 37.46
CA ASP A 125 15.46 29.40 36.28
C ASP A 125 15.54 30.56 35.28
N ALA A 126 14.46 31.32 35.09
CA ALA A 126 14.47 32.53 34.26
C ALA A 126 15.38 33.62 34.82
N GLU A 127 15.38 33.85 36.14
CA GLU A 127 16.31 34.78 36.80
C GLU A 127 17.76 34.34 36.63
N ILE A 128 18.06 33.04 36.79
CA ILE A 128 19.39 32.47 36.55
C ILE A 128 19.79 32.61 35.08
N GLU A 129 18.87 32.44 34.13
CA GLU A 129 19.15 32.67 32.71
C GLU A 129 19.43 34.14 32.42
N ILE A 130 18.68 35.08 33.01
CA ILE A 130 18.94 36.52 32.89
C ILE A 130 20.30 36.88 33.49
N GLU A 131 20.64 36.34 34.66
CA GLU A 131 21.94 36.55 35.29
C GLU A 131 23.07 35.92 34.47
N LYS A 132 22.85 34.76 33.87
CA LYS A 132 23.81 34.12 32.96
C LYS A 132 23.99 34.88 31.66
N ASP A 133 22.94 35.53 31.15
CA ASP A 133 22.99 36.41 29.98
C ASP A 133 23.63 37.77 30.31
N ALA A 134 23.40 38.31 31.52
CA ALA A 134 24.06 39.51 32.03
C ALA A 134 25.54 39.27 32.41
N ALA A 135 25.89 38.04 32.82
CA ALA A 135 27.24 37.58 33.09
C ALA A 135 27.93 36.97 31.86
N ALA A 136 27.23 36.86 30.71
CA ALA A 136 27.91 36.74 29.44
C ALA A 136 28.75 38.02 29.30
N PRO A 137 30.09 37.91 29.25
CA PRO A 137 30.93 39.09 29.29
C PRO A 137 30.50 40.04 28.17
N ALA A 138 30.19 41.28 28.54
CA ALA A 138 30.32 42.42 27.64
C ALA A 138 31.57 42.16 26.81
N ALA A 139 31.39 42.06 25.49
CA ALA A 139 32.38 41.59 24.54
C ALA A 139 33.81 41.96 24.98
N PRO A 140 34.77 41.01 25.04
CA PRO A 140 36.14 41.38 25.36
C PRO A 140 36.54 42.56 24.46
N PRO A 141 37.26 43.59 24.96
CA PRO A 141 37.67 44.70 24.13
C PRO A 141 38.31 44.09 22.89
N LYS A 142 37.71 44.37 21.71
CA LYS A 142 38.14 43.79 20.44
C LYS A 142 39.67 43.88 20.43
N PRO A 143 40.42 42.76 20.33
CA PRO A 143 41.86 42.87 20.17
C PRO A 143 42.09 43.81 18.99
N GLN A 144 42.96 44.81 19.16
CA GLN A 144 43.29 45.77 18.10
C GLN A 144 43.46 44.98 16.80
N GLY A 145 42.56 45.25 15.85
CA GLY A 145 42.47 44.43 14.65
C GLY A 145 43.79 44.52 13.90
N LYS A 146 44.52 43.42 13.85
CA LYS A 146 45.68 43.29 12.96
C LYS A 146 45.19 43.63 11.55
N SER A 147 45.96 44.44 10.84
CA SER A 147 45.65 44.74 9.45
C SER A 147 45.62 43.44 8.64
N LEU A 148 44.84 43.41 7.57
CA LEU A 148 44.72 42.23 6.70
C LEU A 148 46.10 41.78 6.18
N ALA A 149 47.04 42.73 6.00
CA ALA A 149 48.43 42.47 5.66
C ALA A 149 49.18 41.69 6.76
N GLU A 150 49.12 42.16 8.02
CA GLU A 150 49.77 41.47 9.15
C GLU A 150 49.21 40.06 9.37
N TYR A 151 47.92 39.85 9.12
CA TYR A 151 47.32 38.52 9.19
C TYR A 151 47.88 37.58 8.11
N PHE A 152 48.08 38.06 6.88
CA PHE A 152 48.70 37.26 5.82
C PHE A 152 50.18 37.00 6.07
N GLU A 153 50.91 37.92 6.70
CA GLU A 153 52.30 37.70 7.11
C GLU A 153 52.38 36.64 8.21
N GLU A 154 51.51 36.70 9.23
CA GLU A 154 51.44 35.65 10.26
C GLU A 154 51.08 34.28 9.68
N LEU A 155 50.16 34.22 8.71
CA LEU A 155 49.84 32.97 8.02
C LEU A 155 51.04 32.41 7.26
N LYS A 156 51.81 33.26 6.57
CA LYS A 156 53.03 32.85 5.87
C LYS A 156 54.09 32.33 6.84
N VAL A 157 54.29 33.01 7.97
CA VAL A 157 55.26 32.57 9.01
C VAL A 157 54.83 31.25 9.66
N LYS A 158 53.53 31.07 9.92
CA LYS A 158 53.00 29.79 10.43
C LYS A 158 53.13 28.67 9.41
N GLN A 159 52.89 28.97 8.12
CA GLN A 159 53.02 27.99 7.06
C GLN A 159 54.48 27.59 6.83
N SER A 160 55.42 28.53 6.83
CA SER A 160 56.85 28.22 6.68
C SER A 160 57.40 27.40 7.86
N GLY A 161 56.95 27.66 9.09
CA GLY A 161 57.27 26.83 10.26
C GLY A 161 56.71 25.40 10.19
N LEU A 162 55.58 25.20 9.52
CA LEU A 162 54.96 23.89 9.29
C LEU A 162 55.56 23.14 8.10
N GLU A 163 56.07 23.85 7.09
CA GLU A 163 56.71 23.24 5.91
C GLU A 163 58.13 22.75 6.23
N GLY A 164 58.87 23.43 7.11
CA GLY A 164 60.19 23.00 7.57
C GLY A 164 60.20 21.81 8.54
N SER A 165 59.06 21.45 9.14
CA SER A 165 58.94 20.42 10.18
C SER A 165 58.16 19.16 9.74
N LYS A 166 57.72 19.09 8.48
CA LYS A 166 57.17 17.86 7.90
C LYS A 166 58.32 16.93 7.48
N ALA A 167 58.88 16.22 8.44
CA ALA A 167 59.64 15.02 8.14
C ALA A 167 58.68 14.03 7.48
N ILE A 168 58.79 13.88 6.15
CA ILE A 168 58.10 12.84 5.40
C ILE A 168 58.67 11.52 5.94
N ARG A 169 57.88 10.76 6.69
CA ARG A 169 58.28 9.40 7.09
C ARG A 169 58.60 8.62 5.82
N GLU A 170 59.79 8.03 5.76
CA GLU A 170 60.16 7.18 4.63
C GLU A 170 59.30 5.90 4.63
N ALA A 171 58.99 5.43 3.43
CA ALA A 171 58.10 4.30 3.23
C ALA A 171 58.76 2.99 3.67
N ASN A 172 58.64 2.64 4.96
CA ASN A 172 58.61 1.29 5.56
C ASN A 172 58.85 1.28 7.09
N GLU A 173 58.73 2.39 7.81
CA GLU A 173 58.80 2.43 9.30
C GLU A 173 57.61 1.74 10.02
N GLY A 174 56.89 0.84 9.37
CA GLY A 174 55.72 0.13 9.90
C GLY A 174 55.85 -1.39 9.97
N SER A 175 57.05 -1.95 9.77
CA SER A 175 57.28 -3.39 9.79
C SER A 175 57.79 -3.95 11.12
N GLU A 176 57.37 -3.38 12.24
CA GLU A 176 57.56 -3.99 13.57
C GLU A 176 56.22 -4.11 14.30
N LYS A 177 55.98 -5.31 14.81
CA LYS A 177 54.73 -5.72 15.46
C LYS A 177 54.58 -4.94 16.76
N TRP A 178 53.45 -4.26 16.90
CA TRP A 178 53.06 -3.52 18.09
C TRP A 178 53.01 -4.52 19.27
N THR A 179 54.03 -4.48 20.13
CA THR A 179 54.18 -5.42 21.26
C THR A 179 54.00 -4.76 22.62
N ASP A 180 53.65 -3.46 22.68
CA ASP A 180 53.39 -2.74 23.93
C ASP A 180 52.12 -1.87 23.83
N ALA A 181 50.96 -2.52 23.71
CA ALA A 181 49.68 -1.88 23.99
C ALA A 181 49.11 -2.49 25.27
N GLU A 182 49.17 -1.75 26.38
CA GLU A 182 48.49 -2.11 27.62
C GLU A 182 47.01 -2.37 27.35
N LYS A 183 46.61 -3.62 27.54
CA LYS A 183 45.25 -4.09 27.34
C LYS A 183 44.40 -3.64 28.54
N ILE A 184 43.73 -2.49 28.41
CA ILE A 184 42.74 -2.06 29.40
C ILE A 184 41.48 -2.91 29.20
N GLU A 185 41.36 -3.99 29.98
CA GLU A 185 40.15 -4.79 30.05
C GLU A 185 39.11 -4.12 30.96
N LYS A 186 37.91 -3.86 30.42
CA LYS A 186 36.76 -3.44 31.23
C LYS A 186 36.33 -4.61 32.11
N GLN A 187 36.68 -4.57 33.38
CA GLN A 187 36.09 -5.45 34.39
C GLN A 187 34.65 -4.99 34.63
N GLN A 188 33.69 -5.78 34.13
CA GLN A 188 32.27 -5.55 34.33
C GLN A 188 31.82 -6.55 35.40
N GLU A 189 31.77 -6.12 36.65
CA GLU A 189 31.29 -6.95 37.75
C GLU A 189 29.78 -7.19 37.60
N GLU A 190 29.38 -8.44 37.36
CA GLU A 190 27.99 -8.87 37.34
C GLU A 190 27.46 -8.97 38.78
N PHE A 191 26.83 -7.90 39.27
CA PHE A 191 26.30 -7.85 40.65
C PHE A 191 25.06 -8.74 40.88
N VAL A 192 24.49 -9.35 39.82
CA VAL A 192 23.43 -10.36 39.93
C VAL A 192 23.58 -11.37 38.79
N SER A 193 23.68 -12.67 39.11
CA SER A 193 23.75 -13.71 38.09
C SER A 193 22.40 -13.90 37.38
N ALA A 194 22.41 -13.78 36.05
CA ALA A 194 21.21 -14.00 35.24
C ALA A 194 20.79 -15.47 35.30
N THR A 195 19.68 -15.76 35.98
CA THR A 195 19.25 -17.13 36.29
C THR A 195 18.58 -17.87 35.11
N ALA A 196 18.50 -17.26 33.92
CA ALA A 196 18.02 -17.93 32.71
C ALA A 196 18.51 -17.22 31.43
N VAL A 197 19.50 -17.82 30.78
CA VAL A 197 19.93 -17.39 29.43
C VAL A 197 18.96 -17.98 28.41
N LYS A 198 18.06 -17.14 27.90
CA LYS A 198 17.15 -17.52 26.82
C LYS A 198 17.94 -17.52 25.51
N SER A 199 18.26 -18.70 24.98
CA SER A 199 19.00 -18.83 23.72
C SER A 199 18.20 -18.19 22.57
N THR A 200 18.69 -17.07 22.07
CA THR A 200 18.12 -16.43 20.89
C THR A 200 18.62 -17.18 19.67
N LYS A 201 17.73 -17.94 19.02
CA LYS A 201 18.02 -18.63 17.77
C LYS A 201 18.24 -17.57 16.68
N GLN A 202 19.49 -17.22 16.43
CA GLN A 202 19.86 -16.28 15.38
C GLN A 202 19.47 -16.88 14.03
N LYS A 203 18.59 -16.19 13.29
CA LYS A 203 18.21 -16.56 11.93
C LYS A 203 19.34 -16.16 11.00
N ALA A 204 19.73 -17.06 10.08
CA ALA A 204 20.75 -16.80 9.09
C ALA A 204 20.41 -15.52 8.29
N LYS A 205 21.38 -14.60 8.19
CA LYS A 205 21.24 -13.37 7.42
C LYS A 205 21.11 -13.73 5.95
N LYS A 206 20.16 -13.11 5.25
CA LYS A 206 19.98 -13.34 3.81
C LYS A 206 21.19 -12.81 3.07
N GLU A 207 21.88 -13.69 2.36
CA GLU A 207 23.00 -13.33 1.49
C GLU A 207 22.46 -12.76 0.17
N LYS A 208 23.11 -11.69 -0.31
CA LYS A 208 22.80 -11.11 -1.61
C LYS A 208 23.43 -11.99 -2.68
N LYS A 209 22.59 -12.64 -3.48
CA LYS A 209 23.04 -13.34 -4.69
C LYS A 209 23.01 -12.35 -5.83
N PHE A 210 24.18 -12.01 -6.35
CA PHE A 210 24.31 -11.28 -7.60
C PHE A 210 24.07 -12.27 -8.73
N LEU A 211 23.10 -11.98 -9.60
CA LEU A 211 22.94 -12.68 -10.86
C LEU A 211 23.59 -11.81 -11.93
N ASP A 212 24.64 -12.34 -12.54
CA ASP A 212 25.22 -11.75 -13.74
C ASP A 212 24.30 -12.11 -14.91
N PHE A 213 23.74 -11.09 -15.56
CA PHE A 213 22.98 -11.28 -16.79
C PHE A 213 23.54 -10.37 -17.87
N ASP A 214 23.77 -10.95 -19.04
CA ASP A 214 24.09 -10.21 -20.25
C ASP A 214 22.79 -9.74 -20.90
N ALA A 215 22.51 -8.45 -20.76
CA ALA A 215 21.40 -7.80 -21.44
C ALA A 215 21.80 -7.46 -22.88
N VAL A 216 21.33 -8.26 -23.84
CA VAL A 216 21.36 -7.88 -25.25
C VAL A 216 20.10 -7.05 -25.55
N PHE A 217 20.26 -5.74 -25.64
CA PHE A 217 19.20 -4.86 -26.12
C PHE A 217 19.18 -4.91 -27.66
N ALA A 218 18.27 -5.71 -28.21
CA ALA A 218 17.94 -5.63 -29.62
C ALA A 218 17.06 -4.39 -29.85
N ASP A 219 17.53 -3.44 -30.65
CA ASP A 219 16.73 -2.31 -31.09
C ASP A 219 15.74 -2.81 -32.14
N GLN A 220 14.46 -2.86 -31.76
CA GLN A 220 13.28 -3.11 -32.60
C GLN A 220 13.26 -4.40 -33.45
N SER A 221 12.61 -5.44 -32.93
CA SER A 221 11.79 -6.32 -33.78
C SER A 221 10.31 -6.02 -33.55
N SER A 222 9.62 -5.66 -34.63
CA SER A 222 8.19 -5.36 -34.61
C SER A 222 7.33 -6.64 -34.65
N ARG A 223 6.20 -6.62 -33.93
CA ARG A 223 5.12 -7.64 -33.84
C ARG A 223 5.48 -8.87 -33.01
N ASP A 224 4.63 -9.41 -32.13
CA ASP A 224 3.19 -9.58 -32.26
C ASP A 224 2.48 -9.55 -30.90
N ASP A 225 1.33 -8.91 -30.92
CA ASP A 225 0.33 -8.87 -29.86
C ASP A 225 -0.42 -10.21 -29.85
N SER A 226 0.12 -11.24 -29.18
CA SER A 226 -0.68 -12.43 -28.91
C SER A 226 -0.20 -13.26 -27.70
N LYS A 227 -1.19 -13.57 -26.86
CA LYS A 227 -1.27 -14.71 -25.91
C LYS A 227 -0.87 -14.47 -24.45
N SER A 228 -1.94 -14.33 -23.66
CA SER A 228 -2.24 -15.24 -22.56
C SER A 228 -1.44 -15.07 -21.26
N PHE A 229 -1.64 -13.95 -20.58
CA PHE A 229 -1.49 -13.90 -19.12
C PHE A 229 -2.72 -14.54 -18.45
N LYS A 230 -2.68 -15.87 -18.32
CA LYS A 230 -3.56 -16.64 -17.42
C LYS A 230 -2.68 -17.32 -16.38
N GLY A 231 -3.05 -17.12 -15.12
CA GLY A 231 -2.22 -17.36 -13.94
C GLY A 231 -1.58 -18.74 -13.84
N GLY A 232 -0.26 -18.75 -13.72
CA GLY A 232 0.51 -19.90 -13.26
C GLY A 232 0.53 -19.96 -11.73
N LYS A 233 -0.47 -20.59 -11.12
CA LYS A 233 -0.40 -20.99 -9.71
C LYS A 233 0.43 -22.27 -9.62
N LYS A 234 1.70 -22.13 -9.20
CA LYS A 234 2.58 -23.26 -8.87
C LYS A 234 1.93 -24.14 -7.79
N SER A 235 1.73 -25.40 -8.13
CA SER A 235 1.61 -26.52 -7.19
C SER A 235 2.97 -26.78 -6.57
N THR A 236 3.08 -26.80 -5.24
CA THR A 236 3.67 -27.90 -4.43
C THR A 236 3.88 -27.51 -2.96
N GLY A 237 3.47 -28.40 -2.06
CA GLY A 237 4.23 -28.74 -0.84
C GLY A 237 3.93 -27.97 0.45
N GLY A 238 3.03 -28.50 1.29
CA GLY A 238 2.92 -28.04 2.68
C GLY A 238 1.81 -28.70 3.49
N LYS A 239 1.99 -29.97 3.88
CA LYS A 239 1.19 -30.67 4.90
C LYS A 239 1.03 -29.79 6.16
N LYS A 240 -0.21 -29.45 6.52
CA LYS A 240 -0.57 -29.21 7.92
C LYS A 240 -1.80 -30.01 8.29
N ASN A 241 -1.52 -31.02 9.09
CA ASN A 241 -2.44 -31.85 9.82
C ASN A 241 -3.24 -30.95 10.78
N SER A 242 -4.52 -30.71 10.52
CA SER A 242 -5.45 -30.19 11.52
C SER A 242 -6.61 -31.16 11.64
N LYS A 243 -6.58 -31.89 12.75
CA LYS A 243 -7.58 -32.85 13.17
C LYS A 243 -8.84 -32.05 13.52
N SER A 244 -9.84 -32.08 12.65
CA SER A 244 -11.19 -31.64 12.99
C SER A 244 -12.17 -32.74 12.61
N ASN A 245 -12.90 -33.21 13.62
CA ASN A 245 -13.98 -34.19 13.49
C ASN A 245 -15.15 -33.52 12.76
N THR A 246 -15.19 -33.67 11.44
CA THR A 246 -16.42 -33.44 10.66
C THR A 246 -16.49 -34.52 9.60
N SER A 247 -17.55 -35.33 9.66
CA SER A 247 -17.89 -36.36 8.68
C SER A 247 -17.83 -35.79 7.26
N LYS A 248 -17.11 -36.48 6.37
CA LYS A 248 -17.02 -36.11 4.95
C LYS A 248 -18.43 -36.16 4.33
N PRO A 249 -18.86 -35.15 3.55
CA PRO A 249 -20.13 -35.23 2.82
C PRO A 249 -20.02 -36.27 1.70
N GLU A 250 -21.09 -37.06 1.51
CA GLU A 250 -21.20 -38.03 0.41
C GLU A 250 -21.14 -37.31 -0.95
N VAL A 251 -20.44 -37.93 -1.88
CA VAL A 251 -20.25 -37.43 -3.24
C VAL A 251 -21.47 -37.79 -4.07
N ASN A 252 -22.41 -36.85 -4.17
CA ASN A 252 -23.59 -36.93 -5.05
C ASN A 252 -23.46 -35.91 -6.19
N ASP A 253 -24.23 -36.10 -7.27
CA ASP A 253 -24.22 -35.29 -8.51
C ASP A 253 -24.38 -33.77 -8.30
N VAL A 254 -24.82 -33.35 -7.11
CA VAL A 254 -24.96 -31.95 -6.71
C VAL A 254 -23.61 -31.31 -6.31
N ASN A 255 -22.63 -32.11 -5.89
CA ASN A 255 -21.37 -31.65 -5.30
C ASN A 255 -20.12 -31.95 -6.17
N PHE A 256 -20.29 -32.29 -7.44
CA PHE A 256 -19.16 -32.43 -8.35
C PHE A 256 -18.70 -31.06 -8.87
N PRO A 257 -17.44 -30.66 -8.65
CA PRO A 257 -16.87 -29.48 -9.30
C PRO A 257 -16.69 -29.77 -10.79
N SER A 258 -17.45 -29.09 -11.63
CA SER A 258 -17.37 -29.18 -13.09
C SER A 258 -15.98 -28.74 -13.59
N LEU A 259 -15.35 -29.56 -14.44
CA LEU A 259 -14.16 -29.24 -15.24
C LEU A 259 -14.48 -28.29 -16.40
#